data_AF-A0A9J7L8R6-F1
#
_entry.id   AF-A0A9J7L8R6-F1
#
_cell.length_a   1.000
_cell.length_b   1.000
_cell.length_c   1.000
_cell.angle_alpha   90.00
_cell.angle_beta   90.00
_cell.angle_gamma   90.00
#
_symmetry.space_group_name_H-M   'P 1'
#
loop_
_entity.id
_entity.type
_entity.pdbx_description
1 polymer ?
#
loop_
_entity_poly.entity_id
_entity_poly.type
_entity_poly.pdbx_seq_one_letter_code
_entity_poly.pdbx_strand_id
1 'polypeptide(L)'
;MRTDMSSTGQADVVSYAVQENYNELLIFTAGGSGFTLTAQGKIAALGALPVWDGKWHAVCATWRSTDGAWQVYTDGVLQASGSGLNVGGKVRSGGTWILAQDQDTVGGGFELYQTFSGELSQVNLWDRVLTAAEIGTDVCGQHGNAMDWETTDIEDFGLATSDEYHCGKYRTQLITFAKTFMFLVAVMQWLCCG
;
A
#
# COMPACT_ATOMS: atom_id res chain seq x y z
N MET A 1 8.07 -1.41 -4.19
CA MET A 1 7.26 -2.31 -5.04
C MET A 1 7.91 -2.47 -6.40
N ARG A 2 7.71 -3.61 -7.06
CA ARG A 2 8.04 -3.85 -8.48
C ARG A 2 6.83 -4.48 -9.15
N THR A 3 6.30 -3.88 -10.21
CA THR A 3 5.18 -4.48 -10.97
C THR A 3 5.72 -5.41 -12.05
N ASP A 4 4.96 -6.44 -12.41
CA ASP A 4 5.24 -7.28 -13.58
C ASP A 4 4.61 -6.75 -14.88
N MET A 5 3.94 -5.60 -14.81
CA MET A 5 3.20 -4.94 -15.90
C MET A 5 2.03 -5.75 -16.47
N SER A 6 1.68 -6.90 -15.86
CA SER A 6 0.58 -7.77 -16.30
C SER A 6 -0.79 -7.28 -15.84
N SER A 7 -0.83 -6.45 -14.79
CA SER A 7 -2.06 -5.77 -14.36
C SER A 7 -2.38 -4.59 -15.27
N THR A 8 -3.08 -4.86 -16.37
CA THR A 8 -3.50 -3.85 -17.35
C THR A 8 -4.82 -3.16 -17.01
N GLY A 9 -5.47 -3.58 -15.92
CA GLY A 9 -6.78 -3.11 -15.46
C GLY A 9 -6.68 -2.44 -14.09
N GLN A 10 -7.65 -2.67 -13.22
CA GLN A 10 -7.63 -2.16 -11.85
C GLN A 10 -6.70 -3.00 -10.98
N ALA A 11 -6.10 -2.40 -9.96
CA ALA A 11 -5.25 -3.10 -9.01
C ALA A 11 -5.15 -2.32 -7.70
N ASP A 12 -5.26 -3.01 -6.59
CA ASP A 12 -4.89 -2.48 -5.28
C ASP A 12 -3.52 -2.93 -4.84
N VAL A 13 -2.71 -1.98 -4.37
CA VAL A 13 -1.39 -2.29 -3.80
C VAL A 13 -1.53 -2.62 -2.32
N VAL A 14 -2.27 -1.78 -1.59
CA VAL A 14 -2.53 -1.92 -0.15
C VAL A 14 -3.97 -1.46 0.13
N SER A 15 -4.73 -2.31 0.81
CA SER A 15 -6.09 -2.05 1.27
C SER A 15 -6.21 -2.24 2.78
N TYR A 16 -6.83 -1.28 3.47
CA TYR A 16 -7.20 -1.38 4.87
C TYR A 16 -8.71 -1.18 5.01
N ALA A 17 -9.35 -2.15 5.65
CA ALA A 17 -10.81 -2.20 5.80
C ALA A 17 -11.21 -2.34 7.27
N VAL A 18 -12.25 -1.61 7.66
CA VAL A 18 -12.96 -1.77 8.93
C VAL A 18 -14.43 -2.07 8.64
N GLN A 19 -15.18 -2.57 9.64
CA GLN A 19 -16.58 -2.96 9.43
C GLN A 19 -17.47 -1.80 8.97
N GLU A 20 -17.13 -0.58 9.39
CA GLU A 20 -17.85 0.63 9.02
C GLU A 20 -17.49 1.18 7.64
N ASN A 21 -16.33 0.77 7.09
CA ASN A 21 -15.85 1.23 5.80
C ASN A 21 -14.75 0.31 5.26
N TYR A 22 -15.03 -0.35 4.14
CA TYR A 22 -14.07 -1.26 3.52
C TYR A 22 -12.93 -0.52 2.79
N ASN A 23 -13.18 0.74 2.43
CA ASN A 23 -12.19 1.64 1.81
C ASN A 23 -11.67 2.67 2.83
N GLU A 24 -11.22 2.18 4.00
CA GLU A 24 -10.73 3.02 5.09
C GLU A 24 -9.41 3.71 4.73
N LEU A 25 -8.44 2.94 4.23
CA LEU A 25 -7.24 3.45 3.53
C LEU A 25 -6.95 2.56 2.32
N LEU A 26 -6.68 3.18 1.17
CA LEU A 26 -6.46 2.46 -0.08
C LEU A 26 -5.40 3.14 -0.95
N ILE A 27 -4.51 2.35 -1.56
CA ILE A 27 -3.69 2.77 -2.70
C ILE A 27 -4.05 1.90 -3.90
N PHE A 28 -4.83 2.51 -4.78
CA PHE A 28 -5.40 1.85 -5.95
C PHE A 28 -4.82 2.41 -7.24
N THR A 29 -4.81 1.63 -8.31
CA THR A 29 -4.38 2.06 -9.65
C THR A 29 -5.23 1.47 -10.76
N ALA A 30 -5.45 2.26 -11.81
CA ALA A 30 -5.98 1.79 -13.09
C ALA A 30 -4.82 1.48 -14.05
N GLY A 31 -4.08 0.40 -13.79
CA GLY A 31 -3.07 -0.14 -14.71
C GLY A 31 -1.89 0.80 -14.92
N GLY A 32 -1.48 1.50 -13.87
CA GLY A 32 -0.42 2.51 -13.90
C GLY A 32 -0.82 3.85 -14.50
N SER A 33 -1.99 3.94 -15.17
CA SER A 33 -2.44 5.18 -15.84
C SER A 33 -3.08 6.20 -14.90
N GLY A 34 -3.42 5.78 -13.67
CA GLY A 34 -3.93 6.67 -12.64
C GLY A 34 -3.96 5.99 -11.29
N PHE A 35 -3.11 6.46 -10.38
CA PHE A 35 -3.14 6.08 -8.97
C PHE A 35 -4.10 6.97 -8.18
N THR A 36 -4.67 6.41 -7.13
CA THR A 36 -5.53 7.11 -6.19
C THR A 36 -5.15 6.77 -4.75
N LEU A 37 -5.26 7.78 -3.89
CA LEU A 37 -5.23 7.62 -2.44
C LEU A 37 -6.64 7.77 -1.90
N THR A 38 -7.11 6.78 -1.16
CA THR A 38 -8.40 6.84 -0.46
C THR A 38 -8.18 6.98 1.03
N ALA A 39 -8.92 7.90 1.66
CA ALA A 39 -9.01 8.04 3.10
C ALA A 39 -10.50 8.11 3.51
N GLN A 40 -10.99 7.08 4.19
CA GLN A 40 -12.38 6.88 4.57
C GLN A 40 -13.36 7.07 3.39
N GLY A 41 -13.12 6.35 2.29
CA GLY A 41 -13.96 6.40 1.09
C GLY A 41 -13.86 7.69 0.28
N LYS A 42 -13.14 8.72 0.74
CA LYS A 42 -12.85 9.92 -0.05
C LYS A 42 -11.55 9.74 -0.82
N ILE A 43 -11.55 10.18 -2.07
CA ILE A 43 -10.50 9.87 -3.03
C ILE A 43 -9.74 11.13 -3.42
N ALA A 44 -8.40 11.03 -3.47
CA ALA A 44 -7.53 11.97 -4.17
C ALA A 44 -6.90 11.28 -5.38
N ALA A 45 -6.96 11.94 -6.53
CA ALA A 45 -6.26 11.49 -7.73
C ALA A 45 -4.77 11.84 -7.62
N LEU A 46 -3.92 10.82 -7.60
CA LEU A 46 -2.46 10.95 -7.60
C LEU A 46 -1.90 11.11 -9.02
N GLY A 47 -2.66 10.67 -10.04
CA GLY A 47 -2.24 10.67 -11.43
C GLY A 47 -1.36 9.47 -11.78
N ALA A 48 -0.71 9.53 -12.94
CA ALA A 48 0.23 8.48 -13.34
C ALA A 48 1.52 8.59 -12.51
N LEU A 49 2.01 7.45 -11.99
CA LEU A 49 3.27 7.37 -11.27
C LEU A 49 4.31 6.60 -12.12
N PRO A 50 5.60 6.97 -12.10
CA PRO A 50 6.64 6.33 -12.90
C PRO A 50 7.12 5.02 -12.25
N VAL A 51 6.18 4.10 -12.01
CA VAL A 51 6.40 2.84 -11.28
C VAL A 51 5.97 1.61 -12.08
N TRP A 52 5.48 1.83 -13.31
CA TRP A 52 4.91 0.81 -14.19
C TRP A 52 5.87 0.34 -15.28
N ASP A 53 7.13 0.08 -14.92
CA ASP A 53 8.23 -0.19 -15.87
C ASP A 53 8.99 -1.50 -15.61
N GLY A 54 8.52 -2.33 -14.68
CA GLY A 54 9.18 -3.59 -14.33
C GLY A 54 10.35 -3.46 -13.34
N LYS A 55 10.62 -2.27 -12.80
CA LYS A 55 11.71 -2.05 -11.84
C LYS A 55 11.21 -1.82 -10.42
N TRP A 56 12.16 -1.88 -9.49
CA TRP A 56 11.91 -1.55 -8.10
C TRP A 56 11.79 -0.04 -7.92
N HIS A 57 10.70 0.36 -7.28
CA HIS A 57 10.44 1.74 -6.89
C HIS A 57 10.03 1.83 -5.43
N ALA A 58 10.51 2.87 -4.76
CA ALA A 58 9.98 3.31 -3.48
C ALA A 58 8.75 4.18 -3.72
N VAL A 59 7.62 3.87 -3.11
CA VAL A 59 6.40 4.67 -3.20
C VAL A 59 5.97 5.06 -1.79
N CYS A 60 5.80 6.35 -1.55
CA CYS A 60 5.32 6.87 -0.28
C CYS A 60 4.14 7.81 -0.52
N ALA A 61 2.99 7.50 0.07
CA ALA A 61 1.82 8.38 0.08
C ALA A 61 1.58 8.87 1.50
N THR A 62 1.19 10.14 1.64
CA THR A 62 0.90 10.77 2.92
C THR A 62 -0.47 11.43 2.89
N TRP A 63 -1.11 11.49 4.05
CA TRP A 63 -2.32 12.25 4.27
C TRP A 63 -2.34 12.82 5.68
N ARG A 64 -2.78 14.08 5.81
CA ARG A 64 -2.92 14.80 7.07
C ARG A 64 -4.38 15.20 7.27
N SER A 65 -4.96 14.75 8.37
CA SER A 65 -6.37 15.02 8.70
C SER A 65 -6.69 16.51 8.87
N THR A 66 -5.79 17.32 9.46
CA THR A 66 -6.09 18.70 9.87
C THR A 66 -6.50 19.63 8.72
N ASP A 67 -5.89 19.46 7.55
CA ASP A 67 -6.08 20.28 6.35
C ASP A 67 -6.39 19.43 5.11
N GLY A 68 -6.42 18.11 5.26
CA GLY A 68 -6.55 17.15 4.17
C GLY A 68 -5.39 17.17 3.19
N ALA A 69 -4.22 17.70 3.61
CA ALA A 69 -3.02 17.72 2.78
C ALA A 69 -2.58 16.28 2.48
N TRP A 70 -2.26 16.01 1.23
CA TRP A 70 -1.75 14.73 0.78
C TRP A 70 -0.60 14.94 -0.20
N GLN A 71 0.31 13.98 -0.23
CA GLN A 71 1.47 13.97 -1.13
C GLN A 71 1.78 12.54 -1.53
N VAL A 72 2.33 12.36 -2.72
CA VAL A 72 2.88 11.08 -3.18
C VAL A 72 4.28 11.29 -3.74
N TYR A 73 5.18 10.41 -3.34
CA TYR A 73 6.57 10.39 -3.74
C TYR A 73 6.88 9.06 -4.43
N THR A 74 7.77 9.13 -5.42
CA THR A 74 8.36 7.96 -6.06
C THR A 74 9.87 8.14 -6.06
N ASP A 75 10.60 7.16 -5.54
CA ASP A 75 12.06 7.19 -5.41
C ASP A 75 12.58 8.48 -4.74
N GLY A 76 11.89 8.92 -3.69
CA GLY A 76 12.19 10.15 -2.95
C GLY A 76 11.80 11.45 -3.67
N VAL A 77 11.27 11.39 -4.89
CA VAL A 77 10.84 12.56 -5.68
C VAL A 77 9.34 12.76 -5.55
N LEU A 78 8.92 13.97 -5.16
CA LEU A 78 7.50 14.35 -5.09
C LEU A 78 6.88 14.30 -6.50
N GLN A 79 5.86 13.47 -6.69
CA GLN A 79 5.15 13.33 -7.97
C GLN A 79 3.88 14.20 -8.01
N ALA A 80 3.10 14.18 -6.93
CA ALA A 80 1.86 14.95 -6.84
C ALA A 80 1.53 15.31 -5.38
N SER A 81 0.74 16.36 -5.21
CA SER A 81 0.24 16.80 -3.91
C SER A 81 -1.06 17.57 -4.05
N GLY A 82 -1.82 17.63 -2.97
CA GLY A 82 -3.03 18.44 -2.87
C GLY A 82 -3.49 18.61 -1.44
N SER A 83 -4.70 19.15 -1.26
CA SER A 83 -5.32 19.39 0.04
C SER A 83 -6.83 19.10 0.00
N GLY A 84 -7.49 19.14 1.16
CA GLY A 84 -8.94 18.94 1.25
C GLY A 84 -9.40 17.48 1.22
N LEU A 85 -8.49 16.51 1.11
CA LEU A 85 -8.84 15.10 1.23
C LEU A 85 -9.28 14.82 2.65
N ASN A 86 -10.55 14.47 2.85
CA ASN A 86 -11.10 14.05 4.14
C ASN A 86 -10.71 14.91 5.37
N VAL A 87 -10.80 16.23 5.27
CA VAL A 87 -10.47 17.15 6.38
C VAL A 87 -11.24 16.78 7.66
N GLY A 88 -10.53 16.66 8.78
CA GLY A 88 -11.07 16.28 10.08
C GLY A 88 -11.37 14.79 10.25
N GLY A 89 -11.10 13.96 9.23
CA GLY A 89 -11.29 12.52 9.30
C GLY A 89 -10.32 11.85 10.28
N LYS A 90 -10.74 10.75 10.89
CA LYS A 90 -9.87 9.89 11.72
C LYS A 90 -9.92 8.46 11.21
N VAL A 91 -8.76 7.88 10.89
CA VAL A 91 -8.66 6.46 10.51
C VAL A 91 -9.05 5.61 11.72
N ARG A 92 -9.98 4.68 11.53
CA ARG A 92 -10.45 3.76 12.57
C ARG A 92 -9.43 2.64 12.77
N SER A 93 -9.25 2.20 14.01
CA SER A 93 -8.40 1.06 14.37
C SER A 93 -9.17 -0.25 14.33
N GLY A 94 -8.45 -1.39 14.38
CA GLY A 94 -9.06 -2.71 14.49
C GLY A 94 -9.54 -3.32 13.17
N GLY A 95 -9.08 -2.77 12.05
CA GLY A 95 -9.34 -3.32 10.72
C GLY A 95 -8.32 -4.36 10.28
N THR A 96 -8.47 -4.79 9.03
CA THR A 96 -7.61 -5.77 8.37
C THR A 96 -6.86 -5.12 7.23
N TRP A 97 -5.54 -5.34 7.20
CA TRP A 97 -4.68 -4.96 6.09
C TRP A 97 -4.55 -6.13 5.11
N ILE A 98 -4.75 -5.82 3.83
CA ILE A 98 -4.61 -6.73 2.72
C ILE A 98 -3.68 -6.11 1.69
N LEU A 99 -2.70 -6.89 1.25
CA LEU A 99 -1.86 -6.52 0.12
C LEU A 99 -2.40 -7.14 -1.17
N ALA A 100 -2.21 -6.42 -2.27
CA ALA A 100 -2.49 -6.86 -3.63
C ALA A 100 -3.96 -7.12 -4.03
N GLN A 101 -4.93 -6.83 -3.17
CA GLN A 101 -6.37 -6.96 -3.45
C GLN A 101 -7.19 -5.83 -2.84
N ASP A 102 -8.30 -5.50 -3.50
CA ASP A 102 -9.32 -4.60 -2.98
C ASP A 102 -10.28 -5.33 -2.03
N GLN A 103 -10.58 -4.74 -0.89
CA GLN A 103 -11.48 -5.32 0.11
C GLN A 103 -12.88 -4.75 -0.05
N ASP A 104 -13.85 -5.57 -0.47
CA ASP A 104 -15.29 -5.23 -0.43
C ASP A 104 -15.99 -5.76 0.83
N THR A 105 -15.26 -6.50 1.67
CA THR A 105 -15.61 -6.83 3.05
C THR A 105 -14.31 -6.90 3.86
N VAL A 106 -14.39 -6.80 5.19
CA VAL A 106 -13.19 -6.95 6.03
C VAL A 106 -12.56 -8.32 5.82
N GLY A 107 -11.35 -8.36 5.25
CA GLY A 107 -10.60 -9.58 4.94
C GLY A 107 -11.11 -10.37 3.72
N GLY A 108 -11.99 -9.80 2.89
CA GLY A 108 -12.58 -10.54 1.77
C GLY A 108 -13.30 -9.67 0.75
N GLY A 109 -14.17 -10.29 -0.05
CA GLY A 109 -14.89 -9.59 -1.13
C GLY A 109 -14.00 -9.29 -2.35
N PHE A 110 -12.86 -9.96 -2.48
CA PHE A 110 -11.89 -9.70 -3.54
C PHE A 110 -12.49 -9.96 -4.94
N GLU A 111 -12.13 -9.12 -5.90
CA GLU A 111 -12.48 -9.31 -7.31
C GLU A 111 -11.22 -9.43 -8.18
N LEU A 112 -11.19 -10.45 -9.05
CA LEU A 112 -9.99 -10.83 -9.84
C LEU A 112 -9.43 -9.70 -10.71
N TYR A 113 -10.26 -8.74 -11.11
CA TYR A 113 -9.85 -7.64 -11.97
C TYR A 113 -9.30 -6.43 -11.21
N GLN A 114 -9.29 -6.46 -9.87
CA GLN A 114 -8.70 -5.47 -8.96
C GLN A 114 -7.43 -6.00 -8.26
N THR A 115 -6.85 -7.10 -8.77
CA THR A 115 -5.65 -7.71 -8.23
C THR A 115 -4.37 -7.06 -8.75
N PHE A 116 -3.47 -6.68 -7.85
CA PHE A 116 -2.08 -6.32 -8.19
C PHE A 116 -1.24 -7.57 -8.45
N SER A 117 -0.36 -7.47 -9.44
CA SER A 117 0.61 -8.50 -9.78
C SER A 117 2.00 -7.86 -9.84
N GLY A 118 2.97 -8.56 -9.24
CA GLY A 118 4.30 -8.05 -8.98
C GLY A 118 4.75 -8.39 -7.58
N GLU A 119 5.52 -7.50 -6.98
CA GLU A 119 6.34 -7.77 -5.82
C GLU A 119 6.31 -6.60 -4.84
N LEU A 120 6.11 -6.92 -3.57
CA LEU A 120 6.11 -5.98 -2.46
C LEU A 120 7.12 -6.40 -1.39
N SER A 121 7.76 -5.39 -0.80
CA SER A 121 8.67 -5.52 0.32
C SER A 121 8.74 -4.17 1.01
N GLN A 122 9.16 -4.13 2.28
CA GLN A 122 9.33 -2.90 3.07
C GLN A 122 8.04 -2.05 3.16
N VAL A 123 6.86 -2.67 3.19
CA VAL A 123 5.60 -1.93 3.37
C VAL A 123 5.50 -1.52 4.84
N ASN A 124 5.62 -0.23 5.11
CA ASN A 124 5.62 0.34 6.45
C ASN A 124 4.54 1.43 6.57
N LEU A 125 4.04 1.65 7.78
CA LEU A 125 3.05 2.67 8.08
C LEU A 125 3.45 3.51 9.30
N TRP A 126 3.21 4.82 9.18
CA TRP A 126 3.38 5.77 10.25
C TRP A 126 2.06 6.46 10.58
N ASP A 127 1.86 6.77 11.86
CA ASP A 127 0.73 7.56 12.36
C ASP A 127 0.92 9.09 12.19
N ARG A 128 2.01 9.49 11.52
CA ARG A 128 2.38 10.87 11.24
C ARG A 128 2.82 11.03 9.78
N VAL A 129 2.77 12.26 9.31
CA VAL A 129 3.36 12.62 8.01
C VAL A 129 4.88 12.62 8.14
N LEU A 130 5.55 11.80 7.34
CA LEU A 130 7.00 11.84 7.17
C LEU A 130 7.43 13.11 6.45
N THR A 131 8.59 13.64 6.81
CA THR A 131 9.22 14.75 6.10
C THR A 131 9.84 14.28 4.79
N ALA A 132 10.05 15.18 3.83
CA ALA A 132 10.71 14.84 2.56
C ALA A 132 12.12 14.25 2.76
N ALA A 133 12.82 14.61 3.85
CA ALA A 133 14.11 14.04 4.20
C ALA A 133 14.01 12.57 4.68
N GLU A 134 12.94 12.23 5.41
CA GLU A 134 12.66 10.85 5.83
C GLU A 134 12.19 9.96 4.66
N ILE A 135 11.49 10.55 3.69
CA ILE A 135 11.03 9.88 2.46
C ILE A 135 12.16 9.70 1.42
N GLY A 136 13.40 10.07 1.77
CA GLY A 136 14.55 10.08 0.86
C GLY A 136 14.80 8.77 0.09
N THR A 137 15.81 8.78 -0.78
CA THR A 137 16.06 7.69 -1.74
C THR A 137 16.45 6.34 -1.13
N ASP A 138 16.83 6.30 0.16
CA ASP A 138 17.14 5.07 0.89
C ASP A 138 16.00 4.71 1.85
N VAL A 139 15.06 3.93 1.33
CA VAL A 139 13.90 3.42 2.09
C VAL A 139 14.17 2.06 2.76
N CYS A 140 15.38 1.52 2.61
CA CYS A 140 15.71 0.21 3.17
C CYS A 140 15.91 0.29 4.69
N GLY A 141 15.31 -0.66 5.42
CA GLY A 141 15.45 -0.74 6.89
C GLY A 141 14.75 0.39 7.64
N GLN A 142 13.73 1.00 7.02
CA GLN A 142 12.82 1.88 7.74
C GLN A 142 11.79 1.06 8.50
N HIS A 143 11.42 1.55 9.68
CA HIS A 143 10.46 0.91 10.57
C HIS A 143 9.30 1.86 10.85
N GLY A 144 8.09 1.43 10.47
CA GLY A 144 6.86 2.14 10.78
C GLY A 144 6.47 1.98 12.25
N ASN A 145 5.95 3.05 12.87
CA ASN A 145 5.46 2.95 14.25
C ASN A 145 4.00 2.46 14.34
N ALA A 146 3.26 2.49 13.22
CA ALA A 146 1.91 1.93 13.15
C ALA A 146 1.91 0.53 12.51
N MET A 147 2.77 0.29 11.51
CA MET A 147 3.00 -1.02 10.92
C MET A 147 4.45 -1.14 10.50
N ASP A 148 5.12 -2.18 10.97
CA ASP A 148 6.53 -2.46 10.67
C ASP A 148 6.63 -3.74 9.84
N TRP A 149 7.15 -3.65 8.62
CA TRP A 149 7.28 -4.80 7.72
C TRP A 149 8.09 -5.94 8.33
N GLU A 150 9.09 -5.64 9.16
CA GLU A 150 10.02 -6.65 9.68
C GLU A 150 9.44 -7.39 10.88
N THR A 151 8.54 -6.78 11.63
CA THR A 151 8.00 -7.35 12.88
C THR A 151 6.52 -7.69 12.83
N THR A 152 5.79 -7.27 11.80
CA THR A 152 4.37 -7.60 11.63
C THR A 152 4.24 -9.05 11.16
N ASP A 153 3.29 -9.78 11.73
CA ASP A 153 2.94 -11.11 11.24
C ASP A 153 2.24 -10.98 9.88
N ILE A 154 2.90 -11.45 8.83
CA ILE A 154 2.37 -11.46 7.47
C ILE A 154 2.03 -12.91 7.10
N GLU A 155 0.76 -13.14 6.83
CA GLU A 155 0.27 -14.45 6.38
C GLU A 155 0.06 -14.43 4.87
N ASP A 156 0.78 -15.29 4.16
CA ASP A 156 0.62 -15.51 2.73
C ASP A 156 -0.58 -16.44 2.46
N PHE A 157 -1.49 -16.02 1.58
CA PHE A 157 -2.63 -16.81 1.14
C PHE A 157 -2.68 -16.99 -0.38
N GLY A 158 -3.25 -18.13 -0.79
CA GLY A 158 -3.43 -18.47 -2.19
C GLY A 158 -2.10 -18.73 -2.88
N LEU A 159 -1.79 -17.96 -3.92
CA LEU A 159 -0.56 -18.07 -4.72
C LEU A 159 0.47 -16.98 -4.39
N ALA A 160 0.27 -16.24 -3.30
CA ALA A 160 1.32 -15.39 -2.76
C ALA A 160 2.48 -16.28 -2.30
N THR A 161 3.71 -15.86 -2.58
CA THR A 161 4.92 -16.57 -2.16
C THR A 161 5.89 -15.59 -1.54
N SER A 162 6.51 -15.98 -0.43
CA SER A 162 7.53 -15.21 0.24
C SER A 162 8.95 -15.76 0.01
N ASP A 163 9.91 -14.84 -0.10
CA ASP A 163 11.34 -15.13 -0.21
C ASP A 163 12.18 -14.06 0.52
N GLU A 164 13.48 -14.29 0.66
CA GLU A 164 14.44 -13.29 1.15
C GLU A 164 14.77 -12.26 0.05
N TYR A 165 14.74 -10.98 0.41
CA TYR A 165 15.14 -9.88 -0.46
C TYR A 165 16.20 -9.00 0.17
N HIS A 166 17.18 -8.59 -0.64
CA HIS A 166 18.27 -7.72 -0.22
C HIS A 166 17.96 -6.29 -0.65
N CYS A 167 17.53 -5.47 0.31
CA CYS A 167 17.34 -4.03 0.13
C CYS A 167 18.63 -3.32 0.57
N GLY A 168 19.51 -3.04 -0.38
CA GLY A 168 20.84 -2.49 -0.08
C GLY A 168 21.63 -3.45 0.81
N LYS A 169 21.95 -3.05 2.04
CA LYS A 169 22.64 -3.89 3.04
C LYS A 169 21.70 -4.70 3.94
N TYR A 170 20.39 -4.47 3.84
CA TYR A 170 19.38 -5.07 4.71
C TYR A 170 18.78 -6.30 4.05
N ARG A 171 18.51 -7.33 4.85
CA ARG A 171 17.71 -8.49 4.44
C ARG A 171 16.29 -8.30 4.95
N THR A 172 15.31 -8.60 4.12
CA THR A 172 13.90 -8.41 4.44
C THR A 172 13.07 -9.43 3.68
N GLN A 173 11.79 -9.58 4.03
CA GLN A 173 10.87 -10.43 3.29
C GLN A 173 10.41 -9.75 2.00
N LEU A 174 10.33 -10.51 0.93
CA LEU A 174 9.70 -10.16 -0.34
C LEU A 174 8.48 -11.04 -0.53
N ILE A 175 7.36 -10.45 -0.91
CA ILE A 175 6.15 -11.18 -1.29
C ILE A 175 5.89 -10.96 -2.76
N THR A 176 5.79 -12.07 -3.49
CA THR A 176 5.49 -12.11 -4.91
C THR A 176 4.04 -12.50 -5.11
N PHE A 177 3.32 -11.70 -5.90
CA PHE A 177 1.94 -11.89 -6.30
C PHE A 177 1.92 -12.16 -7.81
N ALA A 178 1.64 -13.40 -8.21
CA ALA A 178 1.50 -13.79 -9.61
C ALA A 178 0.02 -13.89 -10.03
N LYS A 179 -0.41 -13.08 -11.01
CA LYS A 179 -1.76 -13.12 -11.56
C LYS A 179 -2.09 -14.48 -12.18
N THR A 180 -2.76 -15.34 -11.41
CA THR A 180 -3.34 -16.61 -11.87
C THR A 180 -4.82 -16.63 -11.48
N PHE A 181 -5.63 -17.57 -12.00
CA PHE A 181 -7.09 -17.64 -11.85
C PHE A 181 -7.64 -17.76 -10.40
N MET A 182 -6.83 -17.52 -9.37
CA MET A 182 -7.17 -17.67 -7.97
C MET A 182 -6.60 -16.47 -7.18
N PHE A 183 -7.34 -16.02 -6.17
CA PHE A 183 -6.98 -14.85 -5.36
C PHE A 183 -5.59 -14.98 -4.72
N LEU A 184 -4.86 -13.87 -4.70
CA LEU A 184 -3.56 -13.73 -4.04
C LEU A 184 -3.70 -12.69 -2.95
N VAL A 185 -3.42 -13.06 -1.70
CA VAL A 185 -3.67 -12.17 -0.57
C VAL A 185 -2.49 -12.34 0.38
N ALA A 186 -1.91 -11.23 0.86
CA ALA A 186 -1.15 -11.26 2.10
C ALA A 186 -1.96 -10.50 3.14
N VAL A 187 -2.27 -11.16 4.25
CA VAL A 187 -3.01 -10.56 5.36
C VAL A 187 -2.01 -10.12 6.41
N MET A 188 -2.14 -8.88 6.85
CA MET A 188 -1.43 -8.37 8.01
C MET A 188 -2.43 -8.24 9.14
N GLN A 189 -2.29 -9.11 10.15
CA GLN A 189 -3.13 -9.06 11.34
C GLN A 189 -2.46 -8.19 12.39
N TRP A 190 -3.18 -7.15 12.83
CA TRP A 190 -2.77 -6.34 13.97
C TRP A 190 -3.26 -7.00 15.26
N LEU A 191 -2.39 -7.77 15.92
CA LEU A 191 -2.64 -8.25 17.28
C LEU A 191 -2.47 -7.07 18.25
N CYS A 192 -3.56 -6.37 18.52
CA CYS A 192 -3.58 -5.31 19.51
C CYS A 192 -3.41 -5.92 20.92
N CYS A 193 -2.41 -5.45 21.67
CA CYS A 193 -2.35 -5.56 23.12
C CYS A 193 -2.21 -4.16 23.73
N GLY A 194 -3.21 -3.76 24.55
CA GLY A 194 -3.10 -2.73 25.59
C GLY A 194 -3.72 -1.38 25.28
#